data_AF-A0A976IIE8-F1
#
_entry.id   AF-A0A976IIE8-F1
#
_cell.length_a   1.000
_cell.length_b   1.000
_cell.length_c   1.000
_cell.angle_alpha   90.00
_cell.angle_beta   90.00
_cell.angle_gamma   90.00
#
_symmetry.space_group_name_H-M   'P 1'
#
loop_
_entity.id
_entity.type
_entity.pdbx_description
1 polymer ?
#
loop_
_entity_poly.entity_id
_entity_poly.type
_entity_poly.pdbx_seq_one_letter_code
_entity_poly.pdbx_strand_id
1 'polypeptide(L)'
;MKELAYVALLADFMCILGLLVVLTIDLSYMNFDHDQIESIGVASAIPFFFGVASYCFEGVGMVLPLENSMRNKHNFQPILVCTVVIITTLYATFGICGYLAFGDETDAVITFNLKGSGSLVTLVKIFLCLGLFFTYPVMLFPVFEVLQPLLLCGNKLEETQITQKKRILLRAGIVLITAVIAAGIPGKIA
;
A
#
# COMPACT_ATOMS: atom_id res chain seq x y z
N MET A 1 19.93 -5.41 5.15
CA MET A 1 19.25 -4.23 4.58
C MET A 1 19.39 -4.15 3.07
N LYS A 2 20.56 -4.40 2.46
CA LYS A 2 20.72 -4.35 0.98
C LYS A 2 19.78 -5.29 0.22
N GLU A 3 19.64 -6.54 0.67
CA GLU A 3 18.69 -7.50 0.06
C GLU A 3 17.23 -7.03 0.12
N LEU A 4 16.80 -6.45 1.25
CA LEU A 4 15.44 -5.89 1.38
C LEU A 4 15.25 -4.66 0.47
N ALA A 5 16.29 -3.85 0.28
CA ALA A 5 16.22 -2.70 -0.61
C ALA A 5 16.03 -3.11 -2.08
N TYR A 6 16.69 -4.19 -2.54
CA TYR A 6 16.47 -4.70 -3.90
C TYR A 6 15.07 -5.26 -4.09
N VAL A 7 14.55 -5.99 -3.10
CA VAL A 7 13.18 -6.51 -3.14
C VAL A 7 12.15 -5.38 -3.12
N ALA A 8 12.37 -4.34 -2.29
CA ALA A 8 11.52 -3.16 -2.25
C ALA A 8 11.53 -2.41 -3.58
N LEU A 9 12.70 -2.19 -4.18
CA LEU A 9 12.81 -1.51 -5.47
C LEU A 9 12.12 -2.30 -6.59
N LEU A 10 12.23 -3.64 -6.58
CA LEU A 10 11.49 -4.49 -7.50
C LEU A 10 9.98 -4.39 -7.27
N ALA A 11 9.54 -4.36 -6.01
CA ALA A 11 8.13 -4.21 -5.66
C ALA A 11 7.58 -2.86 -6.16
N ASP A 12 8.29 -1.77 -5.91
CA ASP A 12 7.93 -0.42 -6.36
C ASP A 12 7.84 -0.35 -7.89
N PHE A 13 8.78 -0.98 -8.60
CA PHE A 13 8.73 -1.07 -10.06
C PHE A 13 7.47 -1.80 -10.55
N MET A 14 7.09 -2.93 -9.91
CA MET A 14 5.86 -3.66 -10.24
C MET A 14 4.61 -2.84 -9.93
N CYS A 15 4.60 -2.09 -8.82
CA CYS A 15 3.51 -1.18 -8.48
C CYS A 15 3.37 -0.05 -9.49
N ILE A 16 4.47 0.57 -9.93
CA ILE A 16 4.45 1.62 -10.98
C ILE A 16 3.94 1.04 -12.30
N LEU A 17 4.40 -0.16 -12.69
CA LEU A 17 3.91 -0.82 -13.91
C LEU A 17 2.42 -1.12 -13.83
N GLY A 18 1.96 -1.65 -12.69
CA GLY A 18 0.54 -1.91 -12.46
C GLY A 18 -0.30 -0.63 -12.51
N LEU A 19 0.17 0.44 -11.86
CA LEU A 19 -0.46 1.76 -11.90
C LEU A 19 -0.56 2.29 -13.34
N LEU A 20 0.53 2.21 -14.11
CA LEU A 20 0.57 2.69 -15.49
C LEU A 20 -0.44 1.93 -16.36
N VAL A 21 -0.54 0.61 -16.19
CA VAL A 21 -1.52 -0.16 -16.96
C VAL A 21 -2.94 0.20 -16.56
N VAL A 22 -3.26 0.34 -15.28
CA VAL A 22 -4.59 0.78 -14.86
C VAL A 22 -4.91 2.14 -15.46
N LEU A 23 -3.99 3.11 -15.38
CA LEU A 23 -4.17 4.43 -16.01
C LEU A 23 -4.40 4.35 -17.52
N THR A 24 -3.69 3.47 -18.24
CA THR A 24 -3.92 3.30 -19.69
C THR A 24 -5.30 2.72 -19.99
N ILE A 25 -5.80 1.85 -19.12
CA ILE A 25 -7.15 1.30 -19.24
C ILE A 25 -8.16 2.40 -18.93
N ASP A 26 -8.02 3.11 -17.83
CA ASP A 26 -8.90 4.21 -17.43
C ASP A 26 -9.01 5.26 -18.58
N LEU A 27 -7.89 5.65 -19.18
CA LEU A 27 -7.86 6.56 -20.33
C LEU A 27 -8.52 5.98 -21.59
N SER A 28 -8.51 4.67 -21.79
CA SER A 28 -9.18 4.01 -22.92
C SER A 28 -10.70 3.89 -22.72
N TYR A 29 -11.16 3.80 -21.47
CA TYR A 29 -12.58 3.78 -21.11
C TYR A 29 -13.18 5.19 -20.97
N MET A 30 -12.32 6.21 -20.89
CA MET A 30 -12.69 7.63 -20.86
C MET A 30 -13.30 8.08 -22.20
N ASN A 31 -14.57 7.72 -22.42
CA ASN A 31 -15.40 8.33 -23.45
C ASN A 31 -15.98 9.63 -22.90
N PHE A 32 -15.72 10.76 -23.57
CA PHE A 32 -16.20 12.09 -23.21
C PHE A 32 -17.73 12.30 -23.33
N ASP A 33 -18.53 11.22 -23.35
CA ASP A 33 -19.99 11.24 -23.58
C ASP A 33 -20.80 11.10 -22.27
N HIS A 34 -20.17 11.37 -21.12
CA HIS A 34 -20.85 11.37 -19.83
C HIS A 34 -21.48 12.73 -19.51
N ASP A 35 -22.71 12.92 -19.99
CA ASP A 35 -23.62 14.02 -19.65
C ASP A 35 -24.15 13.96 -18.19
N GLN A 36 -23.60 13.08 -17.34
CA GLN A 36 -24.02 12.88 -15.96
C GLN A 36 -22.81 12.69 -15.04
N ILE A 37 -22.03 13.76 -14.84
CA ILE A 37 -21.27 13.88 -13.59
C ILE A 37 -22.30 14.33 -12.55
N GLU A 38 -23.06 13.39 -11.99
CA GLU A 38 -23.85 13.73 -10.81
C GLU A 38 -22.89 14.17 -9.71
N SER A 39 -23.21 15.30 -9.09
CA SER A 39 -22.49 15.76 -7.91
C SER A 39 -22.70 14.72 -6.83
N ILE A 40 -21.73 13.79 -6.69
CA ILE A 40 -21.59 12.86 -5.58
C ILE A 40 -22.15 13.53 -4.32
N GLY A 41 -23.02 12.86 -3.57
CA GLY A 41 -23.50 13.32 -2.28
C GLY A 41 -22.32 13.54 -1.32
N VAL A 42 -21.65 14.70 -1.45
CA VAL A 42 -20.32 14.98 -0.89
C VAL A 42 -20.35 14.76 0.63
N ALA A 43 -21.47 15.03 1.27
CA ALA A 43 -21.65 14.88 2.71
C ALA A 43 -21.47 13.44 3.23
N SER A 44 -21.96 12.42 2.52
CA SER A 44 -21.87 11.02 2.97
C SER A 44 -20.55 10.35 2.60
N ALA A 45 -19.87 10.83 1.56
CA ALA A 45 -18.58 10.31 1.09
C ALA A 45 -17.37 10.87 1.86
N ILE A 46 -17.51 12.03 2.53
CA ILE A 46 -16.43 12.69 3.30
C ILE A 46 -15.74 11.74 4.30
N PRO A 47 -16.45 10.99 5.18
CA PRO A 47 -15.79 10.11 6.15
C PRO A 47 -14.99 8.99 5.49
N PHE A 48 -15.53 8.42 4.39
CA PHE A 48 -14.84 7.38 3.64
C PHE A 48 -13.57 7.93 2.97
N PHE A 49 -13.66 9.11 2.34
CA PHE A 49 -12.52 9.80 1.76
C PHE A 49 -11.42 10.05 2.79
N PHE A 50 -11.75 10.60 3.95
CA PHE A 50 -10.75 10.83 5.01
C PHE A 50 -10.14 9.52 5.53
N GLY A 51 -10.91 8.43 5.61
CA GLY A 51 -10.40 7.11 5.97
C GLY A 51 -9.35 6.60 4.97
N VAL A 52 -9.67 6.64 3.67
CA VAL A 52 -8.75 6.22 2.61
C VAL A 52 -7.53 7.14 2.53
N ALA A 53 -7.72 8.45 2.60
CA ALA A 53 -6.62 9.42 2.60
C ALA A 53 -5.69 9.22 3.80
N SER A 54 -6.23 9.03 5.01
CA SER A 54 -5.41 8.75 6.20
C SER A 54 -4.64 7.44 6.06
N TYR A 55 -5.24 6.41 5.47
CA TYR A 55 -4.57 5.13 5.20
C TYR A 55 -3.41 5.30 4.21
N CYS A 56 -3.58 6.09 3.15
CA CYS A 56 -2.51 6.39 2.19
C CYS A 56 -1.27 7.06 2.82
N PHE A 57 -1.44 7.77 3.94
CA PHE A 57 -0.36 8.47 4.66
C PHE A 57 0.07 7.80 5.98
N GLU A 58 -0.36 6.55 6.24
CA GLU A 58 0.03 5.77 7.43
C GLU A 58 1.56 5.60 7.56
N GLY A 59 2.31 5.74 6.46
CA GLY A 59 3.77 5.60 6.41
C GLY A 59 4.59 6.55 7.30
N VAL A 60 3.97 7.51 7.98
CA VAL A 60 4.64 8.42 8.93
C VAL A 60 5.43 7.68 10.02
N GLY A 61 4.99 6.49 10.42
CA GLY A 61 5.71 5.64 11.39
C GLY A 61 7.09 5.17 10.92
N MET A 62 7.34 5.18 9.61
CA MET A 62 8.61 4.75 9.01
C MET A 62 9.64 5.88 8.89
N VAL A 63 9.28 7.11 9.25
CA VAL A 63 10.16 8.29 9.12
C VAL A 63 11.46 8.13 9.93
N LEU A 64 11.37 7.70 11.20
CA LEU A 64 12.55 7.56 12.07
C LEU A 64 13.50 6.42 11.64
N PRO A 65 13.01 5.19 11.34
CA PRO A 65 13.87 4.13 10.83
C PRO A 65 14.52 4.47 9.49
N LEU A 66 13.79 5.20 8.62
CA LEU A 66 14.29 5.64 7.33
C LEU A 66 15.40 6.68 7.49
N GLU A 67 15.20 7.69 8.34
CA GLU A 67 16.23 8.70 8.66
C GLU A 67 17.50 8.05 9.25
N ASN A 68 17.33 7.07 10.14
CA ASN A 68 18.45 6.33 10.71
C ASN A 68 19.22 5.48 9.69
N SER A 69 18.57 5.05 8.62
CA SER A 69 19.17 4.26 7.54
C SER A 69 19.88 5.13 6.49
N MET A 70 19.69 6.45 6.49
CA MET A 70 20.32 7.35 5.53
C MET A 70 21.78 7.65 5.88
N ARG A 71 22.64 7.64 4.85
CA ARG A 71 24.04 8.06 4.97
C ARG A 71 24.16 9.54 5.37
N ASN A 72 23.30 10.40 4.82
CA ASN A 72 23.31 11.86 5.05
C ASN A 72 21.95 12.33 5.56
N LYS A 73 21.79 12.44 6.87
CA LYS A 73 20.53 12.85 7.52
C LYS A 73 20.12 14.29 7.21
N HIS A 74 21.08 15.18 6.92
CA HIS A 74 20.82 16.58 6.58
C HIS A 74 19.89 16.75 5.35
N ASN A 75 19.89 15.80 4.43
CA ASN A 75 19.04 15.86 3.23
C ASN A 75 17.69 15.16 3.42
N PHE A 76 17.39 14.62 4.60
CA PHE A 76 16.18 13.83 4.82
C PHE A 76 14.90 14.65 4.65
N GLN A 77 14.81 15.81 5.32
CA GLN A 77 13.64 16.68 5.25
C GLN A 77 13.25 17.11 3.82
N PRO A 78 14.16 17.66 2.99
CA PRO A 78 13.79 18.06 1.63
C PRO A 78 13.41 16.87 0.74
N ILE A 79 14.05 15.71 0.92
CA ILE A 79 13.69 14.49 0.18
C ILE A 79 12.29 14.02 0.59
N LEU A 80 12.01 13.96 1.89
CA LEU A 80 10.71 13.54 2.42
C LEU A 80 9.57 14.42 1.89
N VAL A 81 9.74 15.76 1.96
CA VAL A 81 8.73 16.70 1.46
C VAL A 81 8.50 16.51 -0.04
N CYS A 82 9.58 16.40 -0.83
CA CYS A 82 9.48 16.15 -2.27
C CYS A 82 8.74 14.85 -2.57
N THR A 83 9.08 13.75 -1.87
CA THR A 83 8.40 12.47 -2.03
C THR A 83 6.92 12.56 -1.69
N VAL A 84 6.55 13.19 -0.56
CA VAL A 84 5.15 13.36 -0.16
C VAL A 84 4.35 14.15 -1.21
N VAL A 85 4.92 15.22 -1.77
CA VAL A 85 4.27 16.01 -2.82
C VAL A 85 4.05 15.16 -4.09
N ILE A 86 5.06 14.40 -4.51
CA ILE A 86 4.98 13.54 -5.70
C ILE A 86 3.89 12.47 -5.52
N ILE A 87 3.90 11.73 -4.42
CA ILE A 87 2.90 10.66 -4.19
C ILE A 87 1.49 11.22 -4.05
N THR A 88 1.33 12.40 -3.43
CA THR A 88 0.02 13.06 -3.29
C THR A 88 -0.53 13.44 -4.66
N THR A 89 0.31 14.01 -5.52
CA THR A 89 -0.07 14.40 -6.89
C THR A 89 -0.44 13.17 -7.71
N LEU A 90 0.31 12.07 -7.56
CA LEU A 90 0.06 10.81 -8.23
C LEU A 90 -1.27 10.19 -7.78
N TYR A 91 -1.54 10.14 -6.47
CA TYR A 91 -2.83 9.65 -5.94
C TYR A 91 -4.01 10.50 -6.38
N ALA A 92 -3.87 11.83 -6.38
CA ALA A 92 -4.91 12.74 -6.86
C ALA A 92 -5.21 12.50 -8.35
N THR A 93 -4.18 12.43 -9.19
CA THR A 93 -4.33 12.18 -10.63
C THR A 93 -4.98 10.83 -10.88
N PHE A 94 -4.52 9.79 -10.19
CA PHE A 94 -5.06 8.45 -10.31
C PHE A 94 -6.55 8.38 -9.90
N GLY A 95 -6.91 8.98 -8.77
CA GLY A 95 -8.30 9.03 -8.31
C GLY A 95 -9.23 9.77 -9.26
N ILE A 96 -8.77 10.91 -9.81
CA ILE A 96 -9.54 11.69 -10.80
C ILE A 96 -9.72 10.88 -12.08
N CYS A 97 -8.66 10.28 -12.63
CA CYS A 97 -8.75 9.47 -13.84
C CYS A 97 -9.67 8.26 -13.65
N GLY A 98 -9.57 7.56 -12.52
CA GLY A 98 -10.44 6.41 -12.23
C GLY A 98 -11.91 6.80 -12.15
N TYR A 99 -12.24 7.90 -11.48
CA TYR A 99 -13.63 8.39 -11.42
C TYR A 99 -14.14 8.86 -12.80
N LEU A 100 -13.31 9.52 -13.59
CA LEU A 100 -13.68 9.93 -14.96
C LEU A 100 -13.88 8.74 -15.91
N ALA A 101 -13.24 7.60 -15.64
CA ALA A 101 -13.35 6.40 -16.49
C ALA A 101 -14.58 5.53 -16.19
N PHE A 102 -14.99 5.42 -14.92
CA PHE A 102 -16.07 4.51 -14.50
C PHE A 102 -17.29 5.23 -13.88
N GLY A 103 -17.19 6.53 -13.59
CA GLY A 103 -18.26 7.31 -12.98
C GLY A 103 -18.71 6.74 -11.64
N ASP A 104 -20.03 6.69 -11.42
CA ASP A 104 -20.63 6.21 -10.17
C ASP A 104 -20.58 4.67 -10.01
N GLU A 105 -20.22 3.92 -11.05
CA GLU A 105 -19.99 2.46 -10.97
C GLU A 105 -18.57 2.11 -10.49
N THR A 106 -17.78 3.10 -10.02
CA THR A 106 -16.42 2.85 -9.52
C THR A 106 -16.44 2.04 -8.21
N ASP A 107 -16.12 0.75 -8.29
CA ASP A 107 -15.81 -0.08 -7.11
C ASP A 107 -14.67 0.54 -6.27
N ALA A 108 -14.76 0.41 -4.93
CA ALA A 108 -13.75 0.90 -3.98
C ALA A 108 -12.32 0.36 -4.25
N VAL A 109 -12.23 -0.80 -4.90
CA VAL A 109 -10.98 -1.35 -5.42
C VAL A 109 -11.06 -1.39 -6.94
N ILE A 110 -10.37 -0.45 -7.58
CA ILE A 110 -10.43 -0.25 -9.04
C ILE A 110 -10.07 -1.49 -9.88
N THR A 111 -9.28 -2.41 -9.33
CA THR A 111 -8.96 -3.67 -10.02
C THR A 111 -10.17 -4.62 -10.16
N PHE A 112 -11.25 -4.40 -9.40
CA PHE A 112 -12.53 -5.10 -9.62
C PHE A 112 -13.32 -4.52 -10.78
N ASN A 113 -13.25 -3.21 -11.04
CA ASN A 113 -13.87 -2.57 -12.21
C ASN A 113 -13.29 -3.09 -13.54
N LEU A 114 -12.07 -3.64 -13.49
CA LEU A 114 -11.48 -4.40 -14.60
C LEU A 114 -12.20 -5.77 -14.77
N LYS A 115 -13.49 -5.75 -15.08
CA LYS A 115 -14.29 -6.93 -15.45
C LYS A 115 -14.06 -7.22 -16.93
N GLY A 116 -13.00 -7.97 -17.22
CA GLY A 116 -12.70 -8.39 -18.58
C GLY A 116 -11.88 -9.68 -18.61
N SER A 117 -12.34 -10.68 -19.37
CA SER A 117 -11.68 -11.97 -19.62
C SER A 117 -10.51 -11.85 -20.60
N GLY A 118 -9.79 -10.73 -20.58
CA GLY A 118 -8.63 -10.48 -21.43
C GLY A 118 -7.35 -10.98 -20.77
N SER A 119 -6.51 -11.68 -21.53
CA SER A 119 -5.21 -12.19 -21.05
C SER A 119 -4.34 -11.09 -20.41
N LEU A 120 -4.41 -9.86 -20.95
CA LEU A 120 -3.68 -8.69 -20.44
C LEU A 120 -4.17 -8.22 -19.06
N VAL A 121 -5.48 -8.18 -18.82
CA VAL A 121 -6.05 -7.73 -17.54
C VAL A 121 -5.67 -8.72 -16.42
N THR A 122 -5.75 -10.01 -16.69
CA THR A 122 -5.32 -11.06 -15.75
C THR A 122 -3.84 -10.96 -15.43
N LEU A 123 -3.00 -10.73 -16.45
CA LEU A 123 -1.56 -10.55 -16.26
C LEU A 123 -1.24 -9.36 -15.35
N VAL A 124 -1.94 -8.24 -15.52
CA VAL A 124 -1.76 -7.04 -14.68
C VAL A 124 -2.18 -7.29 -13.25
N LYS A 125 -3.31 -7.99 -13.02
CA LYS A 125 -3.74 -8.39 -11.68
C LYS A 125 -2.68 -9.26 -11.00
N ILE A 126 -2.04 -10.17 -11.73
CA ILE A 126 -0.94 -10.99 -11.21
C ILE A 126 0.27 -10.12 -10.82
N PHE A 127 0.68 -9.18 -11.66
CA PHE A 127 1.79 -8.26 -11.35
C PHE A 127 1.51 -7.39 -10.13
N LEU A 128 0.28 -6.87 -10.00
CA LEU A 128 -0.14 -6.12 -8.82
C LEU A 128 -0.10 -6.98 -7.56
N CYS A 129 -0.60 -8.22 -7.62
CA CYS A 129 -0.52 -9.16 -6.51
C CYS A 129 0.93 -9.49 -6.11
N LEU A 130 1.84 -9.67 -7.09
CA LEU A 130 3.25 -9.89 -6.83
C LEU A 130 3.91 -8.66 -6.18
N GLY A 131 3.59 -7.44 -6.64
CA GLY A 131 4.05 -6.20 -6.03
C GLY A 131 3.62 -6.08 -4.56
N LEU A 132 2.34 -6.37 -4.27
CA LEU A 132 1.82 -6.39 -2.89
C LEU A 132 2.52 -7.46 -2.02
N PHE A 133 2.75 -8.64 -2.56
CA PHE A 133 3.46 -9.71 -1.86
C PHE A 133 4.88 -9.32 -1.47
N PHE A 134 5.62 -8.65 -2.35
CA PHE A 134 6.97 -8.16 -2.05
C PHE A 134 6.98 -6.93 -1.13
N THR A 135 5.93 -6.12 -1.15
CA THR A 135 5.76 -4.96 -0.26
C THR A 135 5.42 -5.37 1.17
N TYR A 136 4.74 -6.50 1.36
CA TYR A 136 4.30 -6.97 2.68
C TYR A 136 5.43 -7.13 3.71
N PRO A 137 6.58 -7.78 3.41
CA PRO A 137 7.72 -7.81 4.32
C PRO A 137 8.28 -6.43 4.70
N VAL A 138 8.21 -5.47 3.77
CA VAL A 138 8.70 -4.10 3.98
C VAL A 138 7.78 -3.36 4.96
N MET A 139 6.46 -3.48 4.79
CA MET A 139 5.47 -2.86 5.69
C MET A 139 5.53 -3.42 7.11
N LEU A 140 5.93 -4.70 7.27
CA LEU A 140 6.10 -5.30 8.59
C LEU A 140 7.40 -4.89 9.30
N PHE A 141 8.37 -4.29 8.60
CA PHE A 141 9.63 -3.85 9.18
C PHE A 141 9.45 -2.90 10.39
N PRO A 142 8.74 -1.76 10.28
CA PRO A 142 8.51 -0.87 11.42
C PRO A 142 7.72 -1.54 12.54
N VAL A 143 6.75 -2.40 12.21
CA VAL A 143 5.96 -3.14 13.21
C VAL A 143 6.88 -3.99 14.07
N PHE A 144 7.83 -4.70 13.47
CA PHE A 144 8.80 -5.47 14.23
C PHE A 144 9.78 -4.60 15.01
N GLU A 145 10.22 -3.47 14.47
CA GLU A 145 11.14 -2.56 15.18
C GLU A 145 10.51 -1.98 16.45
N VAL A 146 9.22 -1.67 16.43
CA VAL A 146 8.47 -1.15 17.59
C VAL A 146 8.03 -2.27 18.53
N LEU A 147 7.55 -3.39 18.01
CA LEU A 147 7.03 -4.48 18.83
C LEU A 147 8.12 -5.26 19.57
N GLN A 148 9.30 -5.39 18.96
CA GLN A 148 10.42 -6.12 19.53
C GLN A 148 10.85 -5.57 20.91
N PRO A 149 11.12 -4.26 21.10
CA PRO A 149 11.47 -3.73 22.42
C PRO A 149 10.30 -3.73 23.41
N LEU A 150 9.04 -3.64 22.95
CA LEU A 150 7.86 -3.68 23.82
C LEU A 150 7.62 -5.07 24.42
N LEU A 151 7.79 -6.14 23.61
CA LEU A 151 7.52 -7.52 24.05
C LEU A 151 8.75 -8.25 24.60
N LEU A 152 9.97 -7.83 24.22
CA LEU A 152 11.22 -8.40 24.72
C LEU A 152 11.90 -7.53 25.78
N CYS A 153 11.12 -6.77 26.55
CA CYS A 153 11.61 -6.10 27.75
C CYS A 153 12.00 -7.16 28.81
N GLY A 154 13.19 -7.72 28.66
CA GLY A 154 13.69 -8.81 29.50
C GLY A 154 15.17 -9.03 29.23
N ASN A 155 15.99 -8.68 30.21
CA ASN A 155 17.43 -8.90 30.38
C ASN A 155 18.26 -9.16 29.11
N LYS A 156 19.21 -8.25 28.85
CA LYS A 156 20.32 -8.34 27.86
C LYS A 156 21.21 -9.60 28.00
N LEU A 157 20.84 -10.56 28.85
CA LEU A 157 21.57 -11.78 29.21
C LEU A 157 20.90 -13.09 28.76
N GLU A 158 19.69 -13.07 28.18
CA GLU A 158 19.05 -14.31 27.68
C GLU A 158 19.69 -14.80 26.36
N GLU A 159 20.06 -16.08 26.35
CA GLU A 159 20.66 -16.82 25.23
C GLU A 159 20.11 -16.45 23.85
N THR A 160 21.02 -16.24 22.91
CA THR A 160 20.76 -15.89 21.51
C THR A 160 19.70 -16.78 20.83
N GLN A 161 19.54 -18.04 21.26
CA GLN A 161 18.55 -18.98 20.70
C GLN A 161 17.11 -18.74 21.16
N ILE A 162 16.89 -18.36 22.42
CA ILE A 162 15.55 -18.08 22.98
C ILE A 162 15.01 -16.79 22.34
N THR A 163 15.87 -15.78 22.18
CA THR A 163 15.53 -14.52 21.50
C THR A 163 15.17 -14.74 20.03
N GLN A 164 15.85 -15.63 19.31
CA GLN A 164 15.52 -15.97 17.91
C GLN A 164 14.19 -16.73 17.80
N LYS A 165 13.92 -17.69 18.68
CA LYS A 165 12.62 -18.40 18.71
C LYS A 165 11.46 -17.44 19.02
N LYS A 166 11.61 -16.54 20.00
CA LYS A 166 10.60 -15.52 20.31
C LYS A 166 10.34 -14.60 19.10
N ARG A 167 11.37 -14.20 18.35
CA ARG A 167 11.22 -13.40 17.11
C ARG A 167 10.46 -14.13 16.00
N ILE A 168 10.74 -15.41 15.78
CA ILE A 168 10.04 -16.22 14.78
C ILE A 168 8.57 -16.42 15.16
N LEU A 169 8.30 -16.68 16.46
CA LEU A 169 6.93 -16.80 16.98
C LEU A 169 6.12 -15.51 16.81
N LEU A 170 6.71 -14.34 17.09
CA LEU A 170 6.04 -13.05 16.88
C LEU A 170 5.73 -12.79 15.41
N ARG A 171 6.67 -13.11 14.51
CA ARG A 171 6.48 -13.00 13.06
C ARG A 171 5.37 -13.92 12.57
N ALA A 172 5.40 -15.19 12.97
CA ALA A 172 4.39 -16.17 12.60
C ALA A 172 3.01 -15.79 13.16
N GLY A 173 2.95 -15.29 14.40
CA GLY A 173 1.72 -14.82 15.04
C GLY A 173 1.07 -13.67 14.29
N ILE A 174 1.83 -12.64 13.91
CA ILE A 174 1.32 -11.51 13.12
C ILE A 174 0.78 -11.99 11.77
N VAL A 175 1.53 -12.81 11.05
CA VAL A 175 1.10 -13.34 9.76
C VAL A 175 -0.17 -14.18 9.90
N LEU A 176 -0.27 -15.01 10.94
CA LEU A 176 -1.46 -15.81 11.21
C LEU A 176 -2.68 -14.93 11.51
N ILE A 177 -2.53 -13.89 12.33
CA ILE A 177 -3.60 -12.93 12.62
C ILE A 177 -4.06 -12.25 11.34
N THR A 178 -3.14 -11.77 10.50
CA THR A 178 -3.51 -11.16 9.21
C THR A 178 -4.23 -12.14 8.28
N ALA A 179 -3.83 -13.42 8.27
CA ALA A 179 -4.49 -14.44 7.48
C ALA A 179 -5.90 -14.77 7.99
N VAL A 180 -6.10 -14.79 9.32
CA VAL A 180 -7.40 -14.98 9.95
C VAL A 180 -8.32 -13.80 9.65
N ILE A 181 -7.83 -12.57 9.71
CA ILE A 181 -8.60 -11.38 9.36
C ILE A 181 -8.97 -11.41 7.88
N ALA A 182 -8.03 -11.75 6.99
CA ALA A 182 -8.29 -11.88 5.56
C ALA A 182 -9.33 -12.97 5.24
N ALA A 183 -9.32 -14.10 5.98
CA ALA A 183 -10.30 -15.16 5.82
C ALA A 183 -11.67 -14.81 6.44
N GLY A 184 -11.68 -14.03 7.52
CA GLY A 184 -12.88 -13.64 8.26
C GLY A 184 -13.62 -12.44 7.66
N ILE A 185 -12.92 -11.59 6.92
CA ILE A 185 -13.48 -10.46 6.17
C ILE A 185 -13.34 -10.78 4.67
N PRO A 186 -14.13 -11.72 4.11
CA PRO A 186 -14.24 -11.80 2.66
C PRO A 186 -14.82 -10.48 2.18
N GLY A 187 -14.18 -9.85 1.18
CA GLY A 187 -14.50 -8.53 0.64
C GLY A 187 -15.97 -8.35 0.25
N LYS A 188 -16.80 -8.10 1.26
CA LYS A 188 -18.19 -7.66 1.21
C LYS A 188 -18.28 -6.34 1.96
N ILE A 189 -17.50 -5.37 1.51
CA ILE A 189 -17.88 -3.98 1.73
C ILE A 189 -18.48 -3.57 0.38
N ALA A 190 -19.81 -3.71 0.37
CA ALA A 190 -20.84 -3.30 -0.60
C ALA A 190 -20.41 -2.93 -2.01
#